data_AF-A0A4Q4BSS4-F1
#
_entry.id   AF-A0A4Q4BSS4-F1
#
_cell.length_a   1.000
_cell.length_b   1.000
_cell.length_c   1.000
_cell.angle_alpha   90.00
_cell.angle_beta   90.00
_cell.angle_gamma   90.00
#
_symmetry.space_group_name_H-M   'P 1'
#
loop_
_entity.id
_entity.type
_entity.pdbx_description
1 polymer ?
#
loop_
_entity_poly.entity_id
_entity_poly.type
_entity_poly.pdbx_seq_one_letter_code
_entity_poly.pdbx_strand_id
1 'polypeptide(L)'
;MPKRAGGETGVFTSSNQQSESAVITVENTGTDAWPVRILDQVPYSEQDDLEVEVSASPEPTETDVEGQRGILAWEFDLAAGSKQTITVEHTLTWPDGMVLQ
;
A
#
# COMPACT_ATOMS: atom_id res chain seq x y z
N MET A 1 9.06 -22.56 -54.08
CA MET A 1 7.75 -22.48 -53.36
C MET A 1 8.01 -22.70 -51.86
N PRO A 2 7.37 -21.94 -50.95
CA PRO A 2 7.94 -21.51 -49.66
C PRO A 2 7.52 -22.38 -48.46
N LYS A 3 8.20 -22.20 -47.31
CA LYS A 3 7.58 -22.47 -45.99
C LYS A 3 8.01 -21.39 -44.99
N ARG A 4 7.06 -20.50 -44.68
CA ARG A 4 7.12 -19.58 -43.55
C ARG A 4 6.95 -20.40 -42.27
N ALA A 5 7.80 -20.17 -41.28
CA ALA A 5 7.50 -20.37 -39.86
C ALA A 5 7.89 -19.01 -39.24
N GLY A 6 6.94 -18.13 -38.95
CA GLY A 6 5.94 -18.34 -37.92
C GLY A 6 6.59 -17.92 -36.61
N GLY A 7 6.79 -16.61 -36.46
CA GLY A 7 7.41 -16.02 -35.28
C GLY A 7 6.50 -16.22 -34.07
N GLU A 8 7.08 -16.79 -33.02
CA GLU A 8 6.63 -16.63 -31.65
C GLU A 8 7.61 -15.63 -31.03
N THR A 9 7.29 -14.34 -31.12
CA THR A 9 7.87 -13.37 -30.21
C THR A 9 7.05 -13.45 -28.94
N GLY A 10 7.47 -14.32 -28.02
CA GLY A 10 7.10 -14.15 -26.62
C GLY A 10 7.79 -12.89 -26.12
N VAL A 11 7.01 -11.89 -25.70
CA VAL A 11 7.57 -10.75 -24.97
C VAL A 11 7.81 -11.25 -23.55
N PHE A 12 9.08 -11.50 -23.20
CA PHE A 12 9.46 -11.61 -21.80
C PHE A 12 9.43 -10.18 -21.23
N THR A 13 8.29 -9.75 -20.69
CA THR A 13 8.29 -8.57 -19.81
C THR A 13 8.90 -9.02 -18.51
N SER A 14 10.18 -8.77 -18.28
CA SER A 14 10.69 -8.73 -16.91
C SER A 14 10.05 -7.52 -16.22
N SER A 15 9.69 -7.68 -14.95
CA SER A 15 9.14 -6.62 -14.11
C SER A 15 9.99 -6.48 -12.85
N ASN A 16 10.12 -5.25 -12.37
CA ASN A 16 10.65 -4.94 -11.07
C ASN A 16 9.53 -4.95 -10.03
N GLN A 17 9.88 -5.32 -8.80
CA GLN A 17 8.97 -5.29 -7.67
C GLN A 17 9.70 -4.74 -6.43
N GLN A 18 9.04 -3.86 -5.68
CA GLN A 18 9.49 -3.38 -4.38
C GLN A 18 8.34 -3.51 -3.39
N SER A 19 8.58 -4.23 -2.30
CA SER A 19 7.62 -4.36 -1.21
C SER A 19 8.17 -3.71 0.05
N GLU A 20 7.32 -2.95 0.74
CA GLU A 20 7.63 -2.33 2.02
C GLU A 20 6.52 -2.62 3.03
N SER A 21 6.91 -2.71 4.30
CA SER A 21 5.99 -2.97 5.42
C SER A 21 6.29 -1.97 6.54
N ALA A 22 5.23 -1.33 7.04
CA ALA A 22 5.26 -0.41 8.16
C ALA A 22 4.37 -0.95 9.29
N VAL A 23 4.90 -0.91 10.52
CA VAL A 23 4.16 -1.31 11.73
C VAL A 23 4.03 -0.10 12.65
N ILE A 24 2.80 0.34 12.84
CA ILE A 24 2.42 1.46 13.70
C ILE A 24 1.86 0.88 14.99
N THR A 25 2.43 1.26 16.14
CA THR A 25 1.89 0.88 17.45
C THR A 25 1.58 2.13 18.25
N VAL A 26 0.33 2.23 18.70
CA VAL A 26 -0.15 3.31 19.56
C VAL A 26 -0.52 2.73 20.92
N GLU A 27 -0.01 3.33 21.98
CA GLU A 27 -0.24 2.91 23.36
C GLU A 27 -0.86 4.07 24.15
N ASN A 28 -1.95 3.77 24.86
CA ASN A 28 -2.52 4.70 25.82
C ASN A 28 -1.89 4.44 27.20
N THR A 29 -0.95 5.29 27.60
CA THR A 29 -0.28 5.23 28.91
C THR A 29 -1.06 5.94 30.04
N GLY A 30 -2.22 6.52 29.72
CA GLY A 30 -3.10 7.20 30.66
C GLY A 30 -4.07 6.26 31.38
N THR A 31 -4.94 6.86 32.20
CA THR A 31 -5.94 6.16 33.02
C THR A 31 -7.35 6.21 32.45
N ASP A 32 -7.56 7.03 31.41
CA ASP A 32 -8.85 7.21 30.73
C ASP A 32 -8.81 6.66 29.30
N ALA A 33 -9.98 6.33 28.74
CA ALA A 33 -10.10 5.97 27.34
C ALA A 33 -10.10 7.21 26.44
N TRP A 34 -9.47 7.11 25.26
CA TRP A 34 -9.39 8.21 24.29
C TRP A 34 -9.91 7.77 22.93
N PRO A 35 -10.73 8.58 22.25
CA PRO A 35 -10.96 8.41 20.82
C PRO A 35 -9.68 8.78 20.08
N VAL A 36 -9.16 7.86 19.28
CA VAL A 36 -7.92 8.01 18.51
C VAL A 36 -8.25 7.98 17.02
N ARG A 37 -7.69 8.94 16.28
CA ARG A 37 -7.63 8.93 14.83
C ARG A 37 -6.18 8.89 14.38
N ILE A 38 -5.84 7.92 13.55
CA ILE A 38 -4.53 7.79 12.91
C ILE A 38 -4.71 8.08 11.42
N LEU A 39 -3.77 8.84 10.85
CA LEU A 39 -3.64 9.02 9.40
C LEU A 39 -2.29 8.47 8.96
N ASP A 40 -2.27 7.73 7.87
CA ASP A 40 -1.05 7.24 7.24
C ASP A 40 -1.08 7.45 5.73
N GLN A 41 0.10 7.63 5.13
CA GLN A 41 0.25 7.84 3.70
C GLN A 41 0.82 6.59 3.04
N VAL A 42 0.18 6.17 1.96
CA VAL A 42 0.62 5.06 1.12
C VAL A 42 0.85 5.55 -0.31
N PRO A 43 1.75 4.92 -1.07
CA PRO A 43 1.90 5.25 -2.47
C PRO A 43 0.58 4.99 -3.22
N TYR A 44 0.37 5.76 -4.28
CA TYR A 44 -0.67 5.55 -5.26
C TYR A 44 -0.08 5.81 -6.65
N SER A 45 -0.62 5.14 -7.67
CA SER A 45 -0.19 5.38 -9.05
C SER A 45 -1.10 6.37 -9.77
N GLU A 46 -0.49 7.23 -10.57
CA GLU A 46 -1.16 8.04 -11.59
C GLU A 46 -0.86 7.56 -13.01
N GLN A 47 -0.05 6.50 -13.16
CA GLN A 47 0.45 5.97 -14.42
C GLN A 47 -0.02 4.53 -14.63
N ASP A 48 -0.43 4.18 -15.84
CA ASP A 48 -0.93 2.83 -16.15
C ASP A 48 0.14 1.73 -15.99
N ASP A 49 1.41 2.08 -16.17
CA ASP A 49 2.53 1.13 -16.15
C ASP A 49 3.09 0.87 -14.73
N LEU A 50 2.62 1.60 -13.70
CA LEU A 50 3.00 1.38 -12.30
C LEU A 50 1.79 0.83 -11.54
N GLU A 51 1.89 -0.42 -11.12
CA GLU A 51 0.90 -1.07 -10.27
C GLU A 51 1.28 -0.89 -8.80
N VAL A 52 0.29 -0.51 -7.97
CA VAL A 52 0.46 -0.30 -6.53
C VAL A 52 -0.59 -1.11 -5.80
N GLU A 53 -0.13 -2.10 -5.05
CA GLU A 53 -0.97 -2.89 -4.16
C GLU A 53 -0.76 -2.38 -2.73
N VAL A 54 -1.84 -2.09 -2.01
CA VAL A 54 -1.80 -1.68 -0.60
C VAL A 54 -2.69 -2.60 0.20
N SER A 55 -2.20 -3.07 1.34
CA SER A 55 -3.00 -3.79 2.33
C SER A 55 -2.73 -3.23 3.72
N ALA A 56 -3.74 -3.29 4.59
CA ALA A 56 -3.59 -2.89 5.97
C ALA A 56 -4.38 -3.79 6.91
N SER A 57 -3.85 -3.99 8.11
CA SER A 57 -4.45 -4.77 9.17
C SER A 57 -4.31 -4.05 10.51
N PRO A 58 -5.42 -3.63 11.16
CA PRO A 58 -6.81 -3.71 10.68
C PRO A 58 -7.07 -2.87 9.42
N GLU A 59 -8.18 -3.14 8.74
CA GLU A 59 -8.62 -2.33 7.60
C GLU A 59 -8.85 -0.86 8.01
N PRO A 60 -8.53 0.11 7.16
CA PRO A 60 -8.80 1.52 7.42
C PRO A 60 -10.31 1.77 7.51
N THR A 61 -10.71 2.66 8.41
CA THR A 61 -12.09 3.11 8.55
C THR A 61 -12.48 4.11 7.45
N GLU A 62 -11.49 4.78 6.86
CA GLU A 62 -11.66 5.69 5.73
C GLU A 62 -10.44 5.60 4.80
N THR A 63 -10.69 5.64 3.49
CA THR A 63 -9.66 5.72 2.45
C THR A 63 -9.89 6.99 1.64
N ASP A 64 -8.82 7.52 1.03
CA ASP A 64 -8.85 8.77 0.27
C ASP A 64 -9.43 9.94 1.08
N VAL A 65 -8.93 10.09 2.31
CA VAL A 65 -9.42 11.07 3.29
C VAL A 65 -9.46 12.46 2.69
N GLU A 66 -10.61 13.14 2.82
CA GLU A 66 -10.85 14.46 2.21
C GLU A 66 -10.64 14.51 0.68
N GLY A 67 -10.78 13.37 0.00
CA GLY A 67 -10.54 13.22 -1.44
C GLY A 67 -9.06 13.13 -1.82
N GLN A 68 -8.16 13.01 -0.86
CA GLN A 68 -6.72 12.91 -1.10
C GLN A 68 -6.30 11.46 -1.24
N ARG A 69 -5.93 11.06 -2.47
CA ARG A 69 -5.52 9.70 -2.77
C ARG A 69 -4.32 9.25 -1.94
N GLY A 70 -4.36 8.00 -1.49
CA GLY A 70 -3.28 7.41 -0.71
C GLY A 70 -3.22 7.85 0.75
N ILE A 71 -4.24 8.55 1.26
CA ILE A 71 -4.38 8.81 2.70
C ILE A 71 -5.37 7.81 3.30
N LEU A 72 -4.91 7.03 4.26
CA LEU A 72 -5.70 6.07 5.03
C LEU A 72 -5.98 6.63 6.42
N ALA A 73 -7.16 6.33 6.97
CA ALA A 73 -7.47 6.63 8.36
C ALA A 73 -7.96 5.41 9.14
N TRP A 74 -7.64 5.39 10.43
CA TRP A 74 -8.23 4.49 11.42
C TRP A 74 -8.79 5.29 12.57
N GLU A 75 -10.04 5.01 12.93
CA GLU A 75 -10.71 5.59 14.08
C GLU A 75 -11.15 4.50 15.06
N PHE A 76 -10.74 4.62 16.32
CA PHE A 76 -11.09 3.67 17.38
C PHE A 76 -10.98 4.30 18.77
N ASP A 77 -11.74 3.78 19.73
CA ASP A 77 -11.56 4.10 21.15
C ASP A 77 -10.43 3.26 21.74
N LEU A 78 -9.39 3.91 22.25
CA LEU A 78 -8.26 3.25 22.89
C LEU A 78 -8.40 3.32 24.41
N ALA A 79 -8.75 2.20 25.02
CA ALA A 79 -8.88 2.09 26.48
C ALA A 79 -7.57 2.38 27.22
N ALA A 80 -7.68 2.80 28.48
CA ALA A 80 -6.55 3.02 29.37
C ALA A 80 -5.61 1.80 29.43
N GLY A 81 -4.31 2.02 29.33
CA GLY A 81 -3.29 0.97 29.36
C GLY A 81 -3.28 0.04 28.14
N SER A 82 -4.12 0.27 27.12
CA SER A 82 -4.25 -0.60 25.95
C SER A 82 -3.37 -0.14 24.79
N LYS A 83 -3.15 -1.06 23.84
CA LYS A 83 -2.37 -0.83 22.62
C LYS A 83 -3.18 -1.21 21.40
N GLN A 84 -2.99 -0.45 20.33
CA GLN A 84 -3.43 -0.80 18.99
C GLN A 84 -2.20 -0.90 18.09
N THR A 85 -2.13 -1.97 17.30
CA THR A 85 -1.13 -2.13 16.25
C THR A 85 -1.82 -2.12 14.90
N ILE A 86 -1.23 -1.40 13.95
CA ILE A 86 -1.63 -1.35 12.54
C ILE A 86 -0.42 -1.75 11.73
N THR A 87 -0.58 -2.73 10.85
CA THR A 87 0.42 -3.09 9.85
C THR A 87 -0.08 -2.61 8.49
N VAL A 88 0.77 -1.90 7.76
CA VAL A 88 0.50 -1.45 6.40
C VAL A 88 1.58 -2.04 5.51
N GLU A 89 1.18 -2.69 4.43
CA GLU A 89 2.10 -3.27 3.44
C GLU A 89 1.75 -2.68 2.07
N HIS A 90 2.77 -2.31 1.31
CA HIS A 90 2.57 -1.92 -0.07
C HIS A 90 3.60 -2.57 -0.99
N THR A 91 3.15 -2.91 -2.19
CA THR A 91 3.98 -3.47 -3.25
C THR A 91 3.84 -2.62 -4.50
N LEU A 92 4.98 -2.12 -4.99
CA LEU A 92 5.11 -1.43 -6.26
C LEU A 92 5.59 -2.44 -7.30
N THR A 93 4.93 -2.49 -8.46
CA THR A 93 5.34 -3.33 -9.60
C THR A 93 5.42 -2.49 -10.87
N TRP A 94 6.53 -2.55 -11.59
CA TRP A 94 6.75 -1.75 -12.81
C TRP A 94 7.65 -2.47 -13.84
N PRO A 95 7.66 -2.08 -15.13
CA PRO A 95 8.48 -2.72 -16.16
C PRO A 95 10.00 -2.64 -15.90
N ASP A 96 10.73 -3.64 -16.39
CA ASP A 96 12.20 -3.61 -16.42
C ASP A 96 12.74 -2.46 -17.29
N GLY A 97 13.90 -1.93 -16.92
CA GLY A 97 14.51 -0.76 -17.57
C GLY A 97 13.98 0.60 -17.12
N MET A 98 12.93 0.66 -16.30
CA MET A 98 12.48 1.88 -15.64
C MET A 98 13.07 1.99 -14.22
N VAL A 99 13.55 3.19 -13.88
CA VAL A 99 14.03 3.54 -12.53
C VAL A 99 12.95 4.36 -11.85
N LEU A 100 12.50 3.94 -10.67
CA LEU A 100 11.67 4.77 -9.79
C LEU A 100 12.46 6.04 -9.43
N GLN A 101 11.94 7.21 -9.81
CA GLN A 101 12.52 8.54 -9.54
C GLN A 101 11.79 9.20 -8.39
#